data_AF-D5MI29-F1
#
_entry.id   AF-D5MI29-F1
#
_cell.length_a   1.000
_cell.length_b   1.000
_cell.length_c   1.000
_cell.angle_alpha   90.00
_cell.angle_beta   90.00
_cell.angle_gamma   90.00
#
_symmetry.space_group_name_H-M   'P 1'
#
loop_
_entity.id
_entity.type
_entity.pdbx_description
1 polymer ?
#
loop_
_entity_poly.entity_id
_entity_poly.type
_entity_poly.pdbx_seq_one_letter_code
_entity_poly.pdbx_strand_id
1 'polypeptide(L)'
;MKKAVVFTNEADFRGWFEKSLSQFGIRKIILSQEVCPDYVVVMEDGRDAKVEAELFAINFRYHRHDPAKVDFIVACYAKTDEVNGVPVRAVHRLWCFDPEPFDLLSPSDALSEDEAALLSAIHQSGGLSLSALSRGKLAGDQEIWIRMSPEKIAAIPKGRIEDSILNTLTQSTKAWIRKYHHLLIGVGISQSGCQLLESLHRRQLIGHRPINFMASVYDGVIVDHPAWLPVEVYATPLTWEHHKDEILQYLLGGPRNDERKLHNE
;
A
#
# COMPACT_ATOMS: atom_id res chain seq x y z
N MET A 1 -21.67 7.06 -2.87
CA MET A 1 -20.44 7.15 -2.04
C MET A 1 -19.97 5.74 -1.74
N LYS A 2 -18.78 5.34 -2.18
CA LYS A 2 -18.15 4.12 -1.67
C LYS A 2 -17.84 4.37 -0.19
N LYS A 3 -18.39 3.57 0.73
CA LYS A 3 -17.92 3.57 2.12
C LYS A 3 -16.49 3.02 2.09
N ALA A 4 -15.52 3.76 2.61
CA ALA A 4 -14.22 3.18 2.93
C ALA A 4 -14.48 2.14 4.03
N VAL A 5 -14.40 0.86 3.67
CA VAL A 5 -14.62 -0.24 4.62
C VAL A 5 -13.26 -0.82 4.99
N VAL A 6 -12.71 -0.39 6.12
CA VAL A 6 -11.39 -0.82 6.59
C VAL A 6 -11.56 -2.02 7.51
N PHE A 7 -10.90 -3.13 7.19
CA PHE A 7 -10.82 -4.31 8.06
C PHE A 7 -9.42 -4.48 8.61
N THR A 8 -9.34 -4.92 9.86
CA THR A 8 -8.06 -5.13 10.58
C THR A 8 -7.77 -6.61 10.80
N ASN A 9 -8.72 -7.51 10.53
CA ASN A 9 -8.51 -8.95 10.63
C ASN A 9 -9.40 -9.69 9.63
N GLU A 10 -9.02 -10.93 9.33
CA GLU A 10 -9.73 -11.80 8.38
C GLU A 10 -11.14 -12.15 8.86
N ALA A 11 -11.37 -12.30 10.17
CA ALA A 11 -12.68 -12.66 10.70
C ALA A 11 -13.72 -11.55 10.47
N ASP A 12 -13.38 -10.30 10.76
CA ASP A 12 -14.23 -9.14 10.52
C ASP A 12 -14.47 -8.93 9.02
N PHE A 13 -13.42 -9.11 8.21
CA PHE A 13 -13.53 -9.05 6.76
C PHE A 13 -14.49 -10.12 6.22
N ARG A 14 -14.34 -11.38 6.65
CA ARG A 14 -15.21 -12.51 6.29
C ARG A 14 -16.66 -12.22 6.70
N GLY A 15 -16.87 -11.77 7.93
CA GLY A 15 -18.19 -11.41 8.43
C GLY A 15 -18.87 -10.27 7.65
N TRP A 16 -18.08 -9.36 7.06
CA TRP A 16 -18.60 -8.36 6.12
C TRP A 16 -18.82 -8.90 4.71
N PHE A 17 -17.90 -9.72 4.21
CA PHE A 17 -17.97 -10.34 2.89
C PHE A 17 -19.26 -11.17 2.75
N GLU A 18 -19.59 -11.96 3.78
CA GLU A 18 -20.82 -12.77 3.84
C GLU A 18 -22.10 -11.93 3.76
N LYS A 19 -22.04 -10.64 4.14
CA LYS A 19 -23.15 -9.69 4.06
C LYS A 19 -23.15 -8.86 2.77
N SER A 20 -22.10 -9.01 1.95
CA SER A 20 -21.81 -8.16 0.80
C SER A 20 -21.60 -8.95 -0.50
N LEU A 21 -22.10 -10.19 -0.55
CA LEU A 21 -21.89 -11.15 -1.64
C LEU A 21 -22.20 -10.60 -3.03
N SER A 22 -23.28 -9.83 -3.16
CA SER A 22 -23.70 -9.25 -4.44
C SER A 22 -22.66 -8.32 -5.06
N GLN A 23 -21.78 -7.69 -4.26
CA GLN A 23 -20.68 -6.86 -4.77
C GLN A 23 -19.67 -7.66 -5.59
N PHE A 24 -19.65 -8.99 -5.41
CA PHE A 24 -18.74 -9.90 -6.08
C PHE A 24 -19.46 -10.76 -7.13
N GLY A 25 -20.71 -10.44 -7.49
CA GLY A 25 -21.53 -11.27 -8.37
C GLY A 25 -21.84 -12.65 -7.79
N ILE A 26 -21.85 -12.75 -6.45
CA ILE A 26 -22.14 -13.98 -5.72
C ILE A 26 -23.59 -13.93 -5.27
N ARG A 27 -24.36 -14.97 -5.63
CA ARG A 27 -25.77 -15.11 -5.25
C ARG A 27 -25.93 -15.64 -3.83
N LYS A 28 -25.17 -16.68 -3.45
CA LYS A 28 -25.20 -17.27 -2.11
C LYS A 28 -23.96 -18.12 -1.83
N ILE A 29 -23.66 -18.31 -0.55
CA ILE A 29 -22.69 -19.30 -0.06
C ILE A 29 -23.38 -20.67 0.05
N ILE A 30 -22.74 -21.71 -0.47
CA ILE A 30 -23.14 -23.13 -0.32
C ILE A 30 -22.43 -23.75 0.87
N LEU A 31 -21.14 -23.46 1.02
CA LEU A 31 -20.27 -23.98 2.07
C LEU A 31 -19.35 -22.87 2.57
N SER A 32 -19.20 -22.77 3.89
CA SER A 32 -18.19 -21.96 4.57
C SER A 32 -17.38 -22.88 5.48
N GLN A 33 -16.06 -22.79 5.41
CA GLN A 33 -15.14 -23.66 6.12
C GLN A 33 -13.84 -22.92 6.47
N GLU A 34 -13.04 -23.49 7.37
CA GLU A 34 -11.74 -22.95 7.79
C GLU A 34 -10.55 -23.51 6.98
N VAL A 35 -10.82 -24.35 5.98
CA VAL A 35 -9.82 -24.97 5.12
C VAL A 35 -9.97 -24.48 3.70
N CYS A 36 -8.86 -24.13 3.04
CA CYS A 36 -8.88 -23.63 1.66
C CYS A 36 -9.56 -24.63 0.69
N PRO A 37 -10.57 -24.20 -0.10
CA PRO A 37 -11.09 -22.83 -0.17
C PRO A 37 -12.01 -22.48 1.01
N ASP A 38 -11.92 -21.26 1.52
CA ASP A 38 -12.81 -20.77 2.58
C ASP A 38 -14.31 -20.92 2.26
N TYR A 39 -14.68 -20.71 0.99
CA TYR A 39 -16.06 -20.73 0.54
C TYR A 39 -16.25 -21.52 -0.75
N VAL A 40 -17.40 -22.19 -0.85
CA VAL A 40 -18.00 -22.61 -2.12
C VAL A 40 -19.28 -21.82 -2.30
N VAL A 41 -19.43 -21.14 -3.43
CA VAL A 41 -20.51 -20.18 -3.69
C VAL A 41 -21.21 -20.46 -5.01
N VAL A 42 -22.46 -20.00 -5.13
CA VAL A 42 -23.17 -19.91 -6.42
C VAL A 42 -23.07 -18.47 -6.90
N MET A 43 -22.59 -18.28 -8.13
CA MET A 43 -22.52 -16.98 -8.80
C MET A 43 -23.90 -16.57 -9.35
N GLU A 44 -24.06 -15.30 -9.73
CA GLU A 44 -25.30 -14.80 -10.33
C GLU A 44 -25.66 -15.45 -11.67
N ASP A 45 -24.67 -15.90 -12.44
CA ASP A 45 -24.87 -16.65 -13.69
C ASP A 45 -25.24 -18.13 -13.48
N GLY A 46 -25.31 -18.58 -12.21
CA GLY A 46 -25.72 -19.92 -11.83
C GLY A 46 -24.59 -20.94 -11.72
N ARG A 47 -23.33 -20.58 -12.03
CA ARG A 47 -22.18 -21.47 -11.84
C ARG A 47 -21.75 -21.53 -10.38
N ASP A 48 -21.12 -22.64 -10.01
CA ASP A 48 -20.43 -22.76 -8.73
C ASP A 48 -18.99 -22.22 -8.83
N ALA A 49 -18.48 -21.66 -7.75
CA ALA A 49 -17.10 -21.21 -7.64
C ALA A 49 -16.52 -21.43 -6.24
N LYS A 50 -15.22 -21.71 -6.17
CA LYS A 50 -14.41 -21.84 -4.95
C LYS A 50 -13.66 -20.54 -4.70
N VAL A 51 -13.84 -19.99 -3.51
CA VAL A 51 -13.35 -18.66 -3.16
C VAL A 51 -12.53 -18.71 -1.90
N GLU A 52 -11.33 -18.11 -1.94
CA GLU A 52 -10.55 -17.80 -0.74
C GLU A 52 -10.80 -16.34 -0.34
N ALA A 53 -11.08 -16.08 0.94
CA ALA A 53 -11.31 -14.74 1.44
C ALA A 53 -10.09 -14.27 2.25
N GLU A 54 -9.29 -13.40 1.65
CA GLU A 54 -8.04 -12.95 2.26
C GLU A 54 -8.11 -11.48 2.67
N LEU A 55 -7.53 -11.14 3.82
CA LEU A 55 -7.42 -9.72 4.17
C LEU A 55 -6.56 -8.99 3.14
N PHE A 56 -5.40 -9.54 2.79
CA PHE A 56 -4.58 -9.09 1.66
C PHE A 56 -4.47 -10.20 0.63
N ALA A 57 -4.69 -9.93 -0.65
CA ALA A 57 -4.63 -10.98 -1.68
C ALA A 57 -3.32 -11.78 -1.67
N ILE A 58 -2.19 -11.14 -1.34
CA ILE A 58 -0.88 -11.80 -1.26
C ILE A 58 -0.80 -12.81 -0.12
N ASN A 59 -1.63 -12.71 0.92
CA ASN A 59 -1.69 -13.70 2.01
C ASN A 59 -1.98 -15.10 1.48
N PHE A 60 -2.71 -15.22 0.37
CA PHE A 60 -2.91 -16.48 -0.34
C PHE A 60 -1.59 -17.24 -0.60
N ARG A 61 -0.57 -16.51 -1.06
CA ARG A 61 0.78 -17.05 -1.30
C ARG A 61 1.48 -17.38 0.02
N TYR A 62 1.39 -16.52 1.03
CA TYR A 62 2.09 -16.70 2.30
C TYR A 62 1.54 -17.84 3.14
N HIS A 63 0.23 -18.04 3.14
CA HIS A 63 -0.43 -19.18 3.75
C HIS A 63 -0.20 -20.49 2.97
N ARG A 64 0.46 -20.42 1.81
CA ARG A 64 0.79 -21.56 0.93
C ARG A 64 -0.46 -22.30 0.48
N HIS A 65 -1.53 -21.56 0.20
CA HIS A 65 -2.73 -22.14 -0.38
C HIS A 65 -2.45 -22.66 -1.79
N ASP A 66 -3.14 -23.73 -2.17
CA ASP A 66 -2.99 -24.39 -3.46
C ASP A 66 -3.80 -23.62 -4.53
N PRO A 67 -3.14 -22.99 -5.52
CA PRO A 67 -3.82 -22.25 -6.59
C PRO A 67 -4.87 -23.08 -7.34
N ALA A 68 -4.67 -24.40 -7.45
CA ALA A 68 -5.57 -25.27 -8.20
C ALA A 68 -6.92 -25.52 -7.49
N LYS A 69 -7.04 -25.15 -6.21
CA LYS A 69 -8.25 -25.36 -5.40
C LYS A 69 -9.18 -24.15 -5.37
N VAL A 70 -8.75 -23.01 -5.91
CA VAL A 70 -9.45 -21.73 -5.80
C VAL A 70 -9.69 -21.16 -7.18
N ASP A 71 -10.92 -20.78 -7.47
CA ASP A 71 -11.28 -20.17 -8.76
C ASP A 71 -10.98 -18.67 -8.77
N PHE A 72 -11.14 -17.99 -7.63
CA PHE A 72 -10.70 -16.61 -7.44
C PHE A 72 -10.55 -16.26 -5.96
N ILE A 73 -9.72 -15.27 -5.66
CA ILE A 73 -9.53 -14.71 -4.32
C ILE A 73 -10.44 -13.49 -4.18
N VAL A 74 -11.21 -13.42 -3.10
CA VAL A 74 -11.85 -12.18 -2.66
C VAL A 74 -10.97 -11.56 -1.60
N ALA A 75 -10.46 -10.36 -1.87
CA ALA A 75 -9.56 -9.69 -0.96
C ALA A 75 -10.16 -8.40 -0.42
N CYS A 76 -9.92 -8.07 0.85
CA CYS A 76 -10.16 -6.70 1.31
C CYS A 76 -9.21 -5.75 0.55
N TYR A 77 -7.99 -6.21 0.35
CA TYR A 77 -6.88 -5.40 -0.13
C TYR A 77 -6.06 -6.14 -1.20
N ALA A 78 -5.81 -5.54 -2.36
CA ALA A 78 -4.90 -6.14 -3.36
C ALA A 78 -4.20 -5.11 -4.24
N LYS A 79 -2.97 -5.40 -4.67
CA LYS A 79 -2.26 -4.60 -5.69
C LYS A 79 -2.38 -5.16 -7.10
N THR A 80 -2.63 -6.47 -7.18
CA THR A 80 -2.57 -7.25 -8.41
C THR A 80 -3.94 -7.81 -8.72
N ASP A 81 -4.20 -8.01 -10.01
CA ASP A 81 -5.39 -8.67 -10.53
C ASP A 81 -5.32 -10.20 -10.35
N GLU A 82 -4.14 -10.72 -10.02
CA GLU A 82 -3.91 -12.14 -9.84
C GLU A 82 -2.80 -12.45 -8.82
N VAL A 83 -2.92 -13.56 -8.10
CA VAL A 83 -1.84 -14.11 -7.26
C VAL A 83 -1.63 -15.57 -7.65
N ASN A 84 -0.42 -15.89 -8.13
CA ASN A 84 -0.05 -17.23 -8.60
C ASN A 84 -1.02 -17.79 -9.67
N GLY A 85 -1.49 -16.93 -10.58
CA GLY A 85 -2.45 -17.29 -11.64
C GLY A 85 -3.91 -17.36 -11.18
N VAL A 86 -4.21 -17.12 -9.90
CA VAL A 86 -5.58 -17.05 -9.38
C VAL A 86 -6.07 -15.60 -9.45
N PRO A 87 -7.19 -15.31 -10.15
CA PRO A 87 -7.77 -13.97 -10.23
C PRO A 87 -8.15 -13.41 -8.85
N VAL A 88 -7.99 -12.09 -8.68
CA VAL A 88 -8.28 -11.37 -7.43
C VAL A 88 -9.41 -10.36 -7.63
N ARG A 89 -10.42 -10.41 -6.75
CA ARG A 89 -11.49 -9.43 -6.64
C ARG A 89 -11.34 -8.67 -5.33
N ALA A 90 -10.75 -7.48 -5.41
CA ALA A 90 -10.44 -6.69 -4.23
C ALA A 90 -11.49 -5.61 -3.94
N VAL A 91 -11.81 -5.42 -2.66
CA VAL A 91 -12.63 -4.29 -2.20
C VAL A 91 -11.87 -2.98 -2.39
N HIS A 92 -10.60 -2.98 -1.98
CA HIS A 92 -9.68 -1.86 -2.13
C HIS A 92 -8.47 -2.28 -2.94
N ARG A 93 -8.12 -1.44 -3.90
CA ARG A 93 -6.82 -1.55 -4.54
C ARG A 93 -5.80 -0.93 -3.61
N LEU A 94 -4.91 -1.76 -3.08
CA LEU A 94 -3.82 -1.26 -2.28
C LEU A 94 -2.61 -1.00 -3.14
N TRP A 95 -1.86 0.00 -2.71
CA TRP A 95 -0.48 0.20 -3.10
C TRP A 95 0.34 -0.21 -1.90
N CYS A 96 0.72 -1.50 -1.83
CA CYS A 96 1.72 -1.90 -0.85
C CYS A 96 3.12 -1.81 -1.46
N PHE A 97 4.11 -1.27 -0.73
CA PHE A 97 5.51 -1.46 -1.12
C PHE A 97 5.98 -2.77 -0.50
N ASP A 98 6.21 -3.78 -1.33
CA ASP A 98 6.83 -5.02 -0.86
C ASP A 98 8.35 -4.84 -0.78
N PRO A 99 9.01 -5.41 0.22
CA PRO A 99 10.46 -5.43 0.31
C PRO A 99 11.08 -6.53 -0.56
N GLU A 100 10.27 -7.40 -1.17
CA GLU A 100 10.70 -8.43 -2.12
C GLU A 100 10.82 -7.86 -3.55
N PRO A 101 11.66 -8.45 -4.42
CA PRO A 101 12.07 -7.80 -5.65
C PRO A 101 10.88 -7.69 -6.59
N PHE A 102 10.36 -6.47 -6.70
CA PHE A 102 9.67 -6.04 -7.90
C PHE A 102 10.60 -6.26 -9.10
N ASP A 103 10.03 -6.26 -10.31
CA ASP A 103 10.81 -5.90 -11.49
C ASP A 103 11.40 -4.52 -11.21
N LEU A 104 12.67 -4.49 -10.79
CA LEU A 104 13.40 -3.27 -10.55
C LEU A 104 13.47 -2.53 -11.87
N LEU A 105 13.04 -1.28 -11.85
CA LEU A 105 13.22 -0.39 -12.98
C LEU A 105 14.64 0.17 -12.90
N SER A 106 15.23 0.49 -14.05
CA SER A 106 16.58 1.07 -14.01
C SER A 106 16.51 2.43 -13.32
N PRO A 107 17.41 2.72 -12.36
CA PRO A 107 17.49 4.04 -11.76
C PRO A 107 17.91 5.13 -12.76
N SER A 108 18.39 4.75 -13.95
CA SER A 108 18.83 5.67 -15.01
C SER A 108 17.79 5.90 -16.12
N ASP A 109 16.68 5.16 -16.12
CA ASP A 109 15.67 5.31 -17.18
C ASP A 109 15.06 6.71 -17.11
N ALA A 110 14.69 7.31 -18.24
CA ALA A 110 14.08 8.64 -18.25
C ALA A 110 12.85 8.72 -17.32
N LEU A 111 12.72 9.83 -16.59
CA LEU A 111 11.54 10.12 -15.78
C LEU A 111 10.47 10.80 -16.64
N SER A 112 9.22 10.50 -16.35
CA SER A 112 8.10 11.33 -16.80
C SER A 112 8.13 12.71 -16.12
N GLU A 113 7.39 13.66 -16.69
CA GLU A 113 7.27 15.02 -16.16
C GLU A 113 6.79 15.04 -14.71
N ASP A 114 5.77 14.22 -14.39
CA ASP A 114 5.19 14.11 -13.06
C ASP A 114 6.13 13.42 -12.05
N GLU A 115 6.89 12.41 -12.50
CA GLU A 115 7.91 11.76 -11.67
C GLU A 115 9.04 12.73 -11.32
N ALA A 116 9.54 13.47 -12.31
CA ALA A 116 10.59 14.46 -12.11
C ALA A 116 10.11 15.58 -11.17
N ALA A 117 8.88 16.08 -11.35
CA ALA A 117 8.29 17.08 -10.47
C ALA A 117 8.14 16.59 -9.02
N LEU A 118 7.61 15.38 -8.82
CA LEU A 118 7.45 14.79 -7.49
C LEU A 118 8.82 14.52 -6.83
N LEU A 119 9.77 13.95 -7.56
CA LEU A 119 11.11 13.65 -7.07
C LEU A 119 11.85 14.93 -6.67
N SER A 120 11.70 15.98 -7.46
CA SER A 120 12.25 17.31 -7.16
C SER A 120 11.65 17.91 -5.90
N ALA A 121 10.33 17.80 -5.71
CA ALA A 121 9.67 18.26 -4.50
C ALA A 121 10.15 17.51 -3.26
N ILE A 122 10.28 16.17 -3.34
CA ILE A 122 10.80 15.32 -2.25
C ILE A 122 12.25 15.70 -1.92
N HIS A 123 13.08 15.92 -2.94
CA HIS A 123 14.47 16.31 -2.75
C HIS A 123 14.58 17.68 -2.09
N GLN A 124 13.82 18.67 -2.58
CA GLN A 124 13.81 20.05 -2.06
C GLN A 124 13.46 20.12 -0.58
N SER A 125 12.46 19.34 -0.16
CA SER A 125 11.96 19.35 1.21
C SER A 125 12.80 18.49 2.17
N GLY A 126 13.81 17.77 1.66
CA GLY A 126 14.58 16.79 2.45
C GLY A 126 13.78 15.55 2.85
N GLY A 127 12.59 15.39 2.26
CA GLY A 127 11.61 14.35 2.52
C GLY A 127 10.17 14.87 2.54
N LEU A 128 9.22 14.00 2.24
CA LEU A 128 7.79 14.30 2.19
C LEU A 128 7.01 13.31 3.05
N SER A 129 6.26 13.83 4.01
CA SER A 129 5.39 13.02 4.86
C SER A 129 4.15 12.54 4.10
N LEU A 130 3.96 11.22 4.01
CA LEU A 130 2.78 10.62 3.39
C LEU A 130 1.51 10.86 4.23
N SER A 131 1.64 11.06 5.55
CA SER A 131 0.52 11.50 6.38
C SER A 131 0.11 12.95 6.09
N ALA A 132 1.05 13.82 5.71
CA ALA A 132 0.75 15.20 5.33
C ALA A 132 0.06 15.31 3.96
N LEU A 133 0.27 14.35 3.05
CA LEU A 133 -0.43 14.31 1.75
C LEU A 133 -1.95 14.11 1.89
N SER A 134 -2.40 13.55 3.01
CA SER A 134 -3.82 13.36 3.32
C SER A 134 -4.54 14.66 3.72
N ARG A 135 -3.82 15.73 4.06
CA ARG A 135 -4.39 17.00 4.56
C ARG A 135 -3.90 18.19 3.75
N GLY A 136 -4.52 18.46 2.59
CA GLY A 136 -4.40 19.80 2.04
C GLY A 136 -4.85 20.02 0.61
N LYS A 137 -4.48 19.16 -0.35
CA LYS A 137 -4.83 19.35 -1.78
C LYS A 137 -4.46 18.20 -2.73
N LEU A 138 -4.54 16.95 -2.29
CA LEU A 138 -4.55 15.79 -3.18
C LEU A 138 -5.85 15.01 -2.91
N ALA A 139 -6.69 14.85 -3.93
CA ALA A 139 -7.90 14.04 -3.86
C ALA A 139 -7.52 12.56 -3.98
N GLY A 140 -8.20 11.66 -3.26
CA GLY A 140 -7.93 10.24 -3.36
C GLY A 140 -8.75 9.38 -2.41
N ASP A 141 -8.89 8.11 -2.76
CA ASP A 141 -9.60 7.08 -2.02
C ASP A 141 -8.71 5.84 -1.78
N GLN A 142 -7.41 5.95 -2.08
CA GLN A 142 -6.46 4.84 -1.97
C GLN A 142 -5.64 4.93 -0.69
N GLU A 143 -5.23 3.75 -0.23
CA GLU A 143 -4.35 3.56 0.92
C GLU A 143 -3.01 2.99 0.46
N ILE A 144 -1.94 3.52 1.05
CA ILE A 144 -0.59 2.99 0.86
C ILE A 144 -0.19 2.22 2.10
N TRP A 145 0.18 0.97 1.88
CA TRP A 145 0.70 0.10 2.91
C TRP A 145 2.18 -0.22 2.63
N ILE A 146 2.95 -0.61 3.63
CA ILE A 146 4.30 -1.17 3.42
C ILE A 146 4.34 -2.50 4.10
N ARG A 147 4.87 -3.50 3.40
CA ARG A 147 5.23 -4.75 4.05
C ARG A 147 6.64 -4.61 4.63
N MET A 148 6.80 -4.95 5.90
CA MET A 148 8.11 -5.11 6.52
C MET A 148 8.41 -6.59 6.64
N SER A 149 9.60 -7.01 6.19
CA SER A 149 10.02 -8.38 6.42
C SER A 149 10.13 -8.67 7.92
N PRO A 150 9.96 -9.93 8.35
CA PRO A 150 10.16 -10.31 9.76
C PRO A 150 11.52 -9.84 10.30
N GLU A 151 12.56 -9.86 9.47
CA GLU A 151 13.91 -9.42 9.80
C GLU A 151 13.96 -7.90 10.02
N LYS A 152 13.30 -7.11 9.16
CA LYS A 152 13.18 -5.66 9.34
C LYS A 152 12.41 -5.32 10.61
N ILE A 153 11.34 -6.07 10.92
CA ILE A 153 10.60 -5.93 12.19
C ILE A 153 11.50 -6.30 13.38
N ALA A 154 12.29 -7.36 13.26
CA ALA A 154 13.19 -7.83 14.31
C ALA A 154 14.43 -6.93 14.51
N ALA A 155 14.82 -6.19 13.48
CA ALA A 155 15.94 -5.24 13.47
C ALA A 155 15.56 -3.84 13.99
N ILE A 156 14.26 -3.57 14.18
CA ILE A 156 13.80 -2.40 14.93
C ILE A 156 14.49 -2.41 16.30
N PRO A 157 15.14 -1.31 16.73
CA PRO A 157 16.11 -1.32 17.83
C PRO A 157 15.64 -2.11 19.05
N LYS A 158 16.44 -3.10 19.44
CA LYS A 158 16.37 -3.79 20.73
C LYS A 158 17.17 -2.99 21.77
N GLY A 159 16.76 -1.73 22.00
CA GLY A 159 17.25 -0.97 23.16
C GLY A 159 16.80 -1.61 24.47
N ARG A 160 16.78 -0.86 25.58
CA ARG A 160 16.04 -1.34 26.77
C ARG A 160 14.61 -1.63 26.33
N ILE A 161 13.92 -2.56 26.99
CA ILE A 161 12.52 -2.89 26.65
C ILE A 161 11.70 -1.59 26.54
N GLU A 162 11.88 -0.67 27.47
CA GLU A 162 11.29 0.68 27.51
C GLU A 162 11.56 1.56 26.26
N ASP A 163 12.65 1.32 25.52
CA ASP A 163 12.99 2.03 24.27
C ASP A 163 12.43 1.34 23.02
N SER A 164 11.80 0.17 23.17
CA SER A 164 11.21 -0.54 22.04
C SER A 164 9.98 0.23 21.53
N ILE A 165 10.03 0.60 20.26
CA ILE A 165 8.91 1.23 19.55
C ILE A 165 7.60 0.42 19.65
N LEU A 166 7.72 -0.90 19.78
CA LEU A 166 6.57 -1.77 19.92
C LEU A 166 5.87 -1.55 21.26
N ASN A 167 6.52 -0.96 22.27
CA ASN A 167 5.92 -0.74 23.57
C ASN A 167 4.91 0.41 23.63
N THR A 168 5.01 1.36 22.71
CA THR A 168 4.01 2.45 22.59
C THR A 168 2.80 2.04 21.76
N LEU A 169 2.91 0.94 21.01
CA LEU A 169 1.79 0.37 20.27
C LEU A 169 0.84 -0.38 21.21
N THR A 170 -0.45 -0.37 20.88
CA THR A 170 -1.43 -1.22 21.55
C THR A 170 -1.08 -2.70 21.35
N GLN A 171 -1.52 -3.57 22.26
CA GLN A 171 -1.27 -5.02 22.11
C GLN A 171 -1.91 -5.59 20.84
N SER A 172 -3.06 -5.06 20.43
CA SER A 172 -3.71 -5.43 19.17
C SER A 172 -2.86 -5.05 17.96
N THR A 173 -2.29 -3.84 17.92
CA THR A 173 -1.35 -3.44 16.85
C THR A 173 -0.11 -4.34 16.81
N LYS A 174 0.48 -4.67 17.96
CA LYS A 174 1.67 -5.56 18.01
C LYS A 174 1.35 -6.95 17.46
N ALA A 175 0.21 -7.53 17.85
CA ALA A 175 -0.23 -8.82 17.34
C ALA A 175 -0.46 -8.77 15.83
N TRP A 176 -1.03 -7.67 15.35
CA TRP A 176 -1.32 -7.46 13.94
C TRP A 176 -0.04 -7.36 13.09
N ILE A 177 0.92 -6.51 13.48
CA ILE A 177 2.21 -6.36 12.78
C ILE A 177 2.96 -7.69 12.70
N ARG A 178 2.96 -8.47 13.80
CA ARG A 178 3.59 -9.80 13.84
C ARG A 178 2.90 -10.84 12.96
N LYS A 179 1.58 -10.79 12.83
CA LYS A 179 0.83 -11.75 12.00
C LYS A 179 0.96 -11.39 10.52
N TYR A 180 0.71 -10.13 10.17
CA TYR A 180 0.50 -9.75 8.78
C TYR A 180 1.68 -9.04 8.14
N HIS A 181 2.65 -8.53 8.91
CA HIS A 181 3.86 -7.92 8.37
C HIS A 181 3.62 -6.68 7.48
N HIS A 182 2.40 -6.12 7.46
CA HIS A 182 2.08 -4.89 6.72
C HIS A 182 1.99 -3.70 7.69
N LEU A 183 1.95 -2.48 7.18
CA LEU A 183 1.80 -1.21 7.93
C LEU A 183 1.09 -0.20 7.03
N LEU A 184 0.05 0.49 7.51
CA LEU A 184 -0.60 1.58 6.76
C LEU A 184 0.22 2.84 6.94
N ILE A 185 0.62 3.49 5.85
CA ILE A 185 1.55 4.62 5.93
C ILE A 185 1.07 5.88 5.21
N GLY A 186 -0.01 5.77 4.44
CA GLY A 186 -0.67 6.88 3.78
C GLY A 186 -2.12 6.54 3.43
N VAL A 187 -3.00 7.53 3.48
CA VAL A 187 -4.44 7.40 3.16
C VAL A 187 -4.90 8.64 2.38
N GLY A 188 -5.86 8.46 1.49
CA GLY A 188 -6.43 9.57 0.69
C GLY A 188 -5.53 10.00 -0.47
N ILE A 189 -4.66 9.10 -0.95
CA ILE A 189 -3.75 9.36 -2.06
C ILE A 189 -4.47 8.98 -3.36
N SER A 190 -4.31 9.77 -4.43
CA SER A 190 -4.88 9.43 -5.73
C SER A 190 -4.22 8.18 -6.30
N GLN A 191 -4.91 7.46 -7.18
CA GLN A 191 -4.32 6.34 -7.93
C GLN A 191 -3.04 6.76 -8.67
N SER A 192 -3.05 7.91 -9.34
CA SER A 192 -1.87 8.47 -10.03
C SER A 192 -0.73 8.78 -9.06
N GLY A 193 -1.02 9.35 -7.89
CA GLY A 193 -0.02 9.64 -6.88
C GLY A 193 0.64 8.37 -6.36
N CYS A 194 -0.13 7.31 -6.13
CA CYS A 194 0.43 6.02 -5.75
C CYS A 194 1.29 5.40 -6.86
N GLN A 195 0.87 5.50 -8.13
CA GLN A 195 1.64 5.05 -9.30
C GLN A 195 3.01 5.74 -9.39
N LEU A 196 3.05 7.06 -9.20
CA LEU A 196 4.30 7.82 -9.20
C LEU A 196 5.22 7.38 -8.07
N LEU A 197 4.69 7.24 -6.85
CA LEU A 197 5.46 6.77 -5.70
C LEU A 197 6.01 5.35 -5.91
N GLU A 198 5.24 4.43 -6.48
CA GLU A 198 5.76 3.09 -6.79
C GLU A 198 6.84 3.11 -7.85
N SER A 199 6.65 3.87 -8.94
CA SER A 199 7.65 3.95 -9.99
C SER A 199 9.00 4.46 -9.45
N LEU A 200 8.97 5.58 -8.72
CA LEU A 200 10.17 6.14 -8.08
C LEU A 200 10.78 5.17 -7.06
N HIS A 201 9.95 4.41 -6.33
CA HIS A 201 10.43 3.43 -5.36
C HIS A 201 11.08 2.21 -6.04
N ARG A 202 10.48 1.69 -7.12
CA ARG A 202 11.00 0.56 -7.91
C ARG A 202 12.31 0.90 -8.64
N ARG A 203 12.50 2.17 -8.98
CA ARG A 203 13.76 2.72 -9.48
C ARG A 203 14.78 2.97 -8.37
N GLN A 204 14.41 2.74 -7.11
CA GLN A 204 15.24 3.01 -5.93
C GLN A 204 15.67 4.47 -5.78
N LEU A 205 14.94 5.40 -6.41
CA LEU A 205 15.18 6.84 -6.31
C LEU A 205 14.61 7.38 -5.01
N ILE A 206 13.53 6.78 -4.50
CA ILE A 206 13.00 7.13 -3.18
C ILE A 206 13.05 5.97 -2.20
N GLY A 207 13.39 6.32 -0.97
CA GLY A 207 13.35 5.46 0.20
C GLY A 207 12.19 5.84 1.12
N HIS A 208 11.83 4.91 1.98
CA HIS A 208 10.87 5.13 3.05
C HIS A 208 11.62 5.17 4.37
N ARG A 209 11.42 6.24 5.13
CA ARG A 209 11.81 6.28 6.54
C ARG A 209 10.54 6.50 7.34
N PRO A 210 10.22 5.66 8.32
CA PRO A 210 9.26 6.07 9.35
C PRO A 210 9.74 7.43 9.87
N ILE A 211 8.96 8.50 9.68
CA ILE A 211 9.30 9.82 10.23
C ILE A 211 9.55 9.56 11.69
N ASN A 212 10.73 9.94 12.20
CA ASN A 212 11.19 9.69 13.56
C ASN A 212 10.02 9.45 14.49
N PHE A 213 9.59 8.18 14.55
CA PHE A 213 8.39 7.78 15.26
C PHE A 213 8.59 8.05 16.76
N MET A 214 9.85 8.11 17.16
CA MET A 214 10.37 8.70 18.39
C MET A 214 9.82 10.10 18.69
N ALA A 215 9.77 11.04 17.74
CA ALA A 215 9.26 12.40 17.98
C ALA A 215 7.75 12.40 18.29
N SER A 216 6.95 11.64 17.53
CA SER A 216 5.52 11.48 17.79
C SER A 216 5.23 10.76 19.12
N VAL A 217 6.10 9.82 19.51
CA VAL A 217 6.07 9.13 20.81
C VAL A 217 6.50 10.06 21.95
N TYR A 218 7.53 10.89 21.76
CA TYR A 218 7.98 11.89 22.75
C TYR A 218 6.93 12.97 23.00
N ASP A 219 6.14 13.33 21.98
CA ASP A 219 5.03 14.28 22.09
C ASP A 219 3.75 13.66 22.69
N GLY A 220 3.78 12.40 23.13
CA GLY A 220 2.67 11.73 23.78
C GLY A 220 1.49 11.41 22.86
N VAL A 221 1.71 11.41 21.53
CA VAL A 221 0.66 11.10 20.56
C VAL A 221 0.39 9.60 20.58
N ILE A 222 -0.74 9.21 21.17
CA ILE A 222 -1.26 7.85 21.10
C ILE A 222 -1.81 7.64 19.69
N VAL A 223 -1.13 6.79 18.91
CA VAL A 223 -1.66 6.32 17.62
C VAL A 223 -2.79 5.34 17.93
N ASP A 224 -4.04 5.80 17.81
CA ASP A 224 -5.24 5.00 18.07
C ASP A 224 -5.68 4.16 16.85
N HIS A 225 -5.17 4.48 15.66
CA HIS A 225 -5.41 3.69 14.46
C HIS A 225 -4.41 2.53 14.39
N PRO A 226 -4.86 1.26 14.46
CA PRO A 226 -4.00 0.12 14.76
C PRO A 226 -2.93 -0.19 13.69
N ALA A 227 -2.94 0.52 12.57
CA ALA A 227 -2.01 0.31 11.47
C ALA A 227 -1.30 1.58 10.97
N TRP A 228 -1.66 2.79 11.43
CA TRP A 228 -1.15 4.02 10.82
C TRP A 228 0.23 4.38 11.38
N LEU A 229 1.25 4.38 10.53
CA LEU A 229 2.57 4.87 10.88
C LEU A 229 2.95 6.06 10.00
N PRO A 230 3.34 7.21 10.58
CA PRO A 230 3.84 8.31 9.79
C PRO A 230 5.14 7.89 9.08
N VAL A 231 5.11 7.88 7.75
CA VAL A 231 6.28 7.61 6.92
C VAL A 231 6.56 8.82 6.06
N GLU A 232 7.85 9.10 5.96
CA GLU A 232 8.40 10.07 5.06
C GLU A 232 9.11 9.34 3.94
N VAL A 233 8.77 9.79 2.74
CA VAL A 233 9.48 9.44 1.53
C VAL A 233 10.64 10.40 1.38
N TYR A 234 11.84 9.91 1.11
CA TYR A 234 13.03 10.74 0.93
C TYR A 234 13.80 10.29 -0.31
N ALA A 235 14.52 11.22 -0.94
CA ALA A 235 15.38 10.92 -2.07
C ALA A 235 16.61 10.11 -1.61
N THR A 236 16.94 9.04 -2.32
CA THR A 236 18.15 8.22 -2.11
C THR A 236 19.37 8.85 -2.82
N PRO A 237 20.60 8.37 -2.55
CA PRO A 237 21.78 8.82 -3.30
C PRO A 237 21.66 8.62 -4.83
N LEU A 238 20.97 7.57 -5.27
CA LEU A 238 20.76 7.25 -6.70
C LEU A 238 19.99 8.36 -7.43
N THR A 239 19.13 9.08 -6.72
CA THR A 239 18.38 10.23 -7.28
C THR A 239 19.32 11.28 -7.86
N TRP A 240 20.35 11.65 -7.10
CA TRP A 240 21.30 12.67 -7.55
C TRP A 240 22.30 12.12 -8.57
N GLU A 241 22.64 10.83 -8.45
CA GLU A 241 23.53 10.17 -9.40
C GLU A 241 22.95 10.15 -10.82
N HIS A 242 21.66 9.87 -10.95
CA HIS A 242 21.04 9.62 -12.26
C HIS A 242 20.18 10.77 -12.79
N HIS A 243 19.60 11.61 -11.93
CA HIS A 243 18.58 12.59 -12.32
C HIS A 243 18.84 14.01 -11.81
N LYS A 244 20.11 14.36 -11.59
CA LYS A 244 20.49 15.69 -11.11
C LYS A 244 19.96 16.81 -12.00
N ASP A 245 20.09 16.67 -13.32
CA ASP A 245 19.76 17.75 -14.26
C ASP A 245 18.25 17.99 -14.30
N GLU A 246 17.45 16.93 -14.29
CA GLU A 246 16.00 16.98 -14.18
C GLU A 246 15.57 17.62 -12.85
N ILE A 247 16.20 17.25 -11.73
CA ILE A 247 15.92 17.87 -10.43
C ILE A 247 16.20 19.37 -10.45
N LEU A 248 17.35 19.76 -10.98
CA LEU A 248 17.73 21.17 -11.07
C LEU A 248 16.80 21.95 -11.99
N GLN A 249 16.29 21.33 -13.06
CA GLN A 249 15.31 21.95 -13.94
C GLN A 249 14.04 22.36 -13.18
N TYR A 250 13.47 21.50 -12.34
CA TYR A 250 12.26 21.85 -11.59
C TYR A 250 12.54 22.79 -10.40
N LEU A 251 13.71 22.68 -9.77
CA LEU A 251 14.09 23.53 -8.63
C LEU A 251 14.39 24.98 -9.05
N LEU A 252 15.04 25.18 -10.19
CA LEU A 252 15.50 26.48 -10.66
C LEU A 252 14.49 27.18 -11.58
N GLY A 253 13.34 26.56 -11.82
CA GLY A 253 12.33 27.09 -12.74
C GLY A 253 12.76 26.96 -14.20
N GLY A 254 12.88 25.73 -14.69
CA GLY A 254 12.98 25.42 -16.12
C GLY A 254 11.73 25.90 -16.87
N PRO A 255 11.85 26.18 -18.17
CA PRO A 255 10.83 26.91 -18.92
C PRO A 255 9.49 26.20 -18.79
N ARG A 256 8.50 26.88 -18.19
CA ARG A 256 7.10 26.52 -18.39
C ARG A 256 6.91 26.56 -19.90
N ASN A 257 6.70 25.40 -20.52
CA ASN A 257 6.11 25.34 -21.86
C ASN A 257 4.69 25.90 -21.75
N ASP A 258 4.58 27.23 -21.67
CA ASP A 258 3.38 27.99 -22.00
C ASP A 258 3.19 27.97 -23.52
N GLU A 259 3.16 26.77 -24.10
CA GLU A 259 2.46 26.50 -25.36
C GLU A 259 1.11 25.85 -25.03
N ARG A 260 0.33 26.52 -24.19
CA ARG A 260 -1.12 26.35 -24.26
C ARG A 260 -1.63 27.12 -25.47
N LYS A 261 -1.61 26.41 -26.59
CA LYS A 261 -2.61 26.47 -27.66
C LYS A 261 -3.12 27.88 -27.98
N LEU A 262 -2.36 28.55 -28.84
CA LEU A 262 -2.98 29.20 -30.00
C LEU A 262 -3.94 28.20 -30.66
N HIS A 263 -5.24 28.43 -30.49
CA HIS A 263 -6.40 27.99 -31.28
C HIS A 263 -7.58 27.65 -30.38
N ASN A 264 -8.47 28.63 -30.17
CA ASN A 264 -9.69 28.71 -30.96
C ASN A 264 -10.37 30.08 -30.75
N GLU A 265 -10.54 30.77 -31.89
CA GLU A 265 -11.52 31.84 -32.21
C GLU A 265 -11.37 33.22 -31.54
#